data_AF-B7AUU7-F1
#
_entry.id   AF-B7AUU7-F1
#
_cell.length_a   1.000
_cell.length_b   1.000
_cell.length_c   1.000
_cell.angle_alpha   90.00
_cell.angle_beta   90.00
_cell.angle_gamma   90.00
#
_symmetry.space_group_name_H-M   'P 1'
#
loop_
_entity.id
_entity.type
_entity.pdbx_description
1 polymer ?
#
loop_
_entity_poly.entity_id
_entity_poly.type
_entity_poly.pdbx_seq_one_letter_code
_entity_poly.pdbx_strand_id
1 'polypeptide(L)'
;MHFFTSLGFNVVLTHPTDEETIRLSQEYARGETCYPVKLIYGHMKQLIDQKVDYIFLPTIHTMKHEKSHVKHNYGCVYMQTAPESVGRAMGLDEKGITLLSPVFDLDFGKEAMAGAMVGLGRILGIPKPFCAKALLAGAMAVRKHTAAVEKQGKLLLDSLRPDDKVLVLVTRNYGVSDPVLNMGIPELLLERGHKVITLSHLPGHSLDISDEYPNLYWPFGQHIISGAKLIANHPNLYAVYLTNHGCGPDSVISHLFAQEMGDKPYLQIEVDEHFSKVGVITRIEAFLNSLSSHPAVKLPEGFDIANVNIRHADIASKADTASPLYIPDMGYYTEYLVRYFKAAGIEAIAAPATDNSTITLGRSHTRSKEYLPFAALLGSVMSVMQRAASPGTPDGCRYLLPQNQGADADGEYARVIYGILNENADNKSIQIVSPVIETIPETAYDFDMLTRAIMCGDIIYAAPAGARKKIAAILNNGNNDTEVTDRDLTIREAHEIPDWGTIAHAASAVSTADITSYGSKRIAAVGTPLCLTVLDEGILDTLDNEGNIILRAPLTEYLYFYGWILSVTAAKSSLII
;
A
#
# COMPACT_ATOMS: atom_id res chain seq x y z
N MET A 1 -25.84 9.41 -10.74
CA MET A 1 -27.30 9.52 -10.96
C MET A 1 -27.66 10.33 -12.20
N HIS A 2 -27.40 11.65 -12.25
CA HIS A 2 -27.87 12.55 -13.33
C HIS A 2 -27.49 12.12 -14.77
N PHE A 3 -26.36 11.44 -14.96
CA PHE A 3 -25.97 10.86 -16.25
C PHE A 3 -27.02 9.85 -16.75
N PHE A 4 -27.27 8.80 -15.99
CA PHE A 4 -28.19 7.72 -16.38
C PHE A 4 -29.64 8.17 -16.47
N THR A 5 -30.12 9.02 -15.56
CA THR A 5 -31.49 9.57 -15.65
C THR A 5 -31.67 10.43 -16.90
N SER A 6 -30.63 11.18 -17.31
CA SER A 6 -30.68 11.98 -18.56
C SER A 6 -30.70 11.11 -19.82
N LEU A 7 -30.27 9.85 -19.72
CA LEU A 7 -30.35 8.84 -20.77
C LEU A 7 -31.66 8.06 -20.76
N GLY A 8 -32.56 8.34 -19.81
CA GLY A 8 -33.87 7.68 -19.71
C GLY A 8 -33.87 6.39 -18.87
N PHE A 9 -32.76 6.06 -18.20
CA PHE A 9 -32.74 4.92 -17.28
C PHE A 9 -33.46 5.24 -15.98
N ASN A 10 -34.16 4.25 -15.44
CA ASN A 10 -34.55 4.24 -14.04
C ASN A 10 -33.32 3.92 -13.19
N VAL A 11 -32.87 4.88 -12.38
CA VAL A 11 -31.70 4.69 -11.52
C VAL A 11 -32.15 4.21 -10.15
N VAL A 12 -31.77 3.00 -9.82
CA VAL A 12 -31.99 2.39 -8.50
C VAL A 12 -30.72 2.57 -7.67
N LEU A 13 -30.90 3.00 -6.41
CA LEU A 13 -29.84 3.01 -5.41
C LEU A 13 -30.16 1.92 -4.38
N THR A 14 -29.12 1.34 -3.80
CA THR A 14 -29.28 0.53 -2.59
C THR A 14 -29.72 1.39 -1.41
N HIS A 15 -30.26 0.75 -0.39
CA HIS A 15 -30.51 1.43 0.88
C HIS A 15 -29.17 1.83 1.52
N PRO A 16 -29.14 2.86 2.39
CA PRO A 16 -27.99 3.09 3.26
C PRO A 16 -27.60 1.77 3.95
N THR A 17 -26.29 1.51 4.07
CA THR A 17 -25.81 0.25 4.65
C THR A 17 -26.45 0.02 6.03
N ASP A 18 -26.99 -1.18 6.23
CA ASP A 18 -27.64 -1.63 7.44
C ASP A 18 -27.17 -3.06 7.82
N GLU A 19 -27.78 -3.63 8.86
CA GLU A 19 -27.46 -5.00 9.33
C GLU A 19 -27.68 -6.06 8.24
N GLU A 20 -28.65 -5.87 7.35
CA GLU A 20 -28.91 -6.79 6.26
C GLU A 20 -27.83 -6.69 5.18
N THR A 21 -27.39 -5.47 4.83
CA THR A 21 -26.23 -5.30 3.94
C THR A 21 -24.99 -5.98 4.51
N ILE A 22 -24.72 -5.83 5.81
CA ILE A 22 -23.58 -6.48 6.48
C ILE A 22 -23.70 -8.00 6.42
N ARG A 23 -24.89 -8.54 6.74
CA ARG A 23 -25.15 -9.99 6.70
C ARG A 23 -24.92 -10.56 5.30
N LEU A 24 -25.41 -9.88 4.25
CA LEU A 24 -25.17 -10.28 2.87
C LEU A 24 -23.68 -10.19 2.52
N SER A 25 -22.99 -9.13 2.93
CA SER A 25 -21.55 -9.01 2.71
C SER A 25 -20.75 -10.17 3.29
N GLN A 26 -21.06 -10.60 4.52
CA GLN A 26 -20.41 -11.74 5.17
C GLN A 26 -20.74 -13.07 4.48
N GLU A 27 -21.96 -13.24 4.00
CA GLU A 27 -22.41 -14.46 3.31
C GLU A 27 -21.69 -14.66 1.97
N TYR A 28 -21.47 -13.58 1.21
CA TYR A 28 -21.01 -13.66 -0.17
C TYR A 28 -19.52 -13.33 -0.39
N ALA A 29 -18.85 -12.65 0.54
CA ALA A 29 -17.44 -12.31 0.39
C ALA A 29 -16.58 -13.57 0.18
N ARG A 30 -15.70 -13.55 -0.85
CA ARG A 30 -14.85 -14.70 -1.22
C ARG A 30 -13.39 -14.56 -0.77
N GLY A 31 -13.14 -13.75 0.26
CA GLY A 31 -11.82 -13.58 0.86
C GLY A 31 -11.76 -12.44 1.86
N GLU A 32 -10.63 -12.32 2.55
CA GLU A 32 -10.36 -11.26 3.52
C GLU A 32 -9.85 -10.00 2.82
N THR A 33 -10.78 -9.20 2.31
CA THR A 33 -10.53 -7.85 1.77
C THR A 33 -10.91 -6.78 2.79
N CYS A 34 -10.57 -5.51 2.51
CA CYS A 34 -10.95 -4.44 3.41
C CYS A 34 -12.47 -4.29 3.53
N TYR A 35 -12.94 -3.82 4.70
CA TYR A 35 -14.36 -3.79 5.02
C TYR A 35 -15.25 -3.06 3.97
N PRO A 36 -14.86 -1.89 3.42
CA PRO A 36 -15.60 -1.26 2.33
C PRO A 36 -15.76 -2.13 1.08
N VAL A 37 -14.77 -2.98 0.76
CA VAL A 37 -14.85 -3.91 -0.37
C VAL A 37 -15.78 -5.07 -0.05
N LYS A 38 -15.76 -5.58 1.20
CA LYS A 38 -16.77 -6.55 1.65
C LYS A 38 -18.19 -5.98 1.51
N LEU A 39 -18.41 -4.71 1.84
CA LEU A 39 -19.73 -4.05 1.67
C LEU A 39 -20.22 -4.01 0.21
N ILE A 40 -19.33 -4.01 -0.77
CA ILE A 40 -19.72 -4.09 -2.20
C ILE A 40 -20.50 -5.37 -2.48
N TYR A 41 -20.15 -6.50 -1.84
CA TYR A 41 -20.89 -7.77 -2.01
C TYR A 41 -22.35 -7.64 -1.57
N GLY A 42 -22.60 -7.07 -0.39
CA GLY A 42 -23.94 -6.86 0.14
C GLY A 42 -24.76 -5.92 -0.73
N HIS A 43 -24.17 -4.79 -1.15
CA HIS A 43 -24.81 -3.84 -2.07
C HIS A 43 -25.11 -4.45 -3.44
N MET A 44 -24.17 -5.19 -4.03
CA MET A 44 -24.42 -5.90 -5.29
C MET A 44 -25.51 -6.96 -5.13
N LYS A 45 -25.55 -7.68 -4.01
CA LYS A 45 -26.60 -8.66 -3.72
C LYS A 45 -27.99 -8.02 -3.63
N GLN A 46 -28.12 -6.87 -2.97
CA GLN A 46 -29.38 -6.12 -2.95
C GLN A 46 -29.84 -5.71 -4.34
N LEU A 47 -28.93 -5.31 -5.23
CA LEU A 47 -29.27 -4.96 -6.62
C LEU A 47 -29.65 -6.20 -7.45
N ILE A 48 -28.96 -7.32 -7.24
CA ILE A 48 -29.31 -8.62 -7.84
C ILE A 48 -30.73 -9.03 -7.47
N ASP A 49 -31.10 -8.91 -6.19
CA ASP A 49 -32.44 -9.29 -5.71
C ASP A 49 -33.54 -8.37 -6.24
N GLN A 50 -33.19 -7.12 -6.52
CA GLN A 50 -34.05 -6.16 -7.22
C GLN A 50 -34.14 -6.41 -8.73
N LYS A 51 -33.41 -7.39 -9.27
CA LYS A 51 -33.42 -7.79 -10.69
C LYS A 51 -33.09 -6.65 -11.63
N VAL A 52 -32.08 -5.85 -11.29
CA VAL A 52 -31.58 -4.78 -12.18
C VAL A 52 -30.94 -5.37 -13.43
N ASP A 53 -31.05 -4.68 -14.57
CA ASP A 53 -30.41 -5.11 -15.82
C ASP A 53 -28.90 -4.76 -15.84
N TYR A 54 -28.54 -3.68 -15.16
CA TYR A 54 -27.18 -3.13 -15.13
C TYR A 54 -26.77 -2.75 -13.71
N ILE A 55 -25.51 -3.01 -13.36
CA ILE A 55 -24.87 -2.44 -12.18
C ILE A 55 -23.78 -1.50 -12.64
N PHE A 56 -23.84 -0.22 -12.24
CA PHE A 56 -22.78 0.73 -12.50
C PHE A 56 -21.88 0.86 -11.28
N LEU A 57 -20.61 0.47 -11.44
CA LEU A 57 -19.58 0.66 -10.44
C LEU A 57 -18.25 0.82 -11.18
N PRO A 58 -17.71 2.05 -11.30
CA PRO A 58 -16.50 2.29 -12.07
C PRO A 58 -15.24 1.79 -11.36
N THR A 59 -14.27 1.37 -12.16
CA THR A 59 -12.90 1.13 -11.73
C THR A 59 -12.14 2.45 -11.70
N ILE A 60 -11.48 2.77 -10.59
CA ILE A 60 -10.66 3.98 -10.47
C ILE A 60 -9.19 3.59 -10.53
N HIS A 61 -8.54 3.85 -11.65
CA HIS A 61 -7.13 3.49 -11.86
C HIS A 61 -6.20 4.59 -11.36
N THR A 62 -6.32 5.80 -11.92
CA THR A 62 -5.54 6.97 -11.51
C THR A 62 -6.45 8.11 -11.07
N MET A 63 -5.94 8.97 -10.19
CA MET A 63 -6.61 10.18 -9.74
C MET A 63 -5.57 11.18 -9.27
N LYS A 64 -5.82 12.48 -9.36
CA LYS A 64 -4.87 13.49 -8.91
C LYS A 64 -5.36 14.19 -7.65
N HIS A 65 -4.48 14.38 -6.67
CA HIS A 65 -4.69 15.41 -5.66
C HIS A 65 -4.26 16.76 -6.25
N GLU A 66 -5.15 17.75 -6.24
CA GLU A 66 -5.12 18.90 -7.14
C GLU A 66 -3.78 19.65 -7.21
N LYS A 67 -3.06 19.80 -6.09
CA LYS A 67 -1.78 20.53 -6.01
C LYS A 67 -0.55 19.63 -5.94
N SER A 68 -0.73 18.32 -5.93
CA SER A 68 0.36 17.38 -5.75
C SER A 68 1.28 17.29 -6.96
N HIS A 69 2.59 17.21 -6.67
CA HIS A 69 3.64 16.93 -7.65
C HIS A 69 4.29 15.56 -7.46
N VAL A 70 3.66 14.63 -6.74
CA VAL A 70 4.14 13.24 -6.71
C VAL A 70 4.22 12.68 -8.13
N LYS A 71 5.22 11.84 -8.39
CA LYS A 71 5.53 11.36 -9.75
C LYS A 71 4.39 10.54 -10.35
N HIS A 72 3.67 9.78 -9.53
CA HIS A 72 2.60 8.90 -9.95
C HIS A 72 1.41 8.99 -9.01
N ASN A 73 0.21 8.76 -9.54
CA ASN A 73 -0.99 8.74 -8.72
C ASN A 73 -1.92 7.58 -9.08
N TYR A 74 -2.15 6.69 -8.11
CA TYR A 74 -2.97 5.49 -8.28
C TYR A 74 -4.06 5.39 -7.21
N GLY A 75 -5.24 4.90 -7.62
CA GLY A 75 -6.18 4.30 -6.68
C GLY A 75 -5.56 3.06 -6.05
N CYS A 76 -5.95 2.67 -4.83
CA CYS A 76 -5.45 1.43 -4.26
C CYS A 76 -5.90 0.22 -5.11
N VAL A 77 -5.20 -0.91 -4.99
CA VAL A 77 -5.46 -2.12 -5.81
C VAL A 77 -6.95 -2.51 -5.84
N TYR A 78 -7.67 -2.38 -4.74
CA TYR A 78 -9.11 -2.67 -4.70
C TYR A 78 -9.98 -1.63 -5.41
N MET A 79 -9.61 -0.35 -5.44
CA MET A 79 -10.34 0.62 -6.27
C MET A 79 -10.22 0.30 -7.77
N GLN A 80 -9.14 -0.38 -8.14
CA GLN A 80 -8.88 -0.79 -9.51
C GLN A 80 -9.65 -2.08 -9.88
N THR A 81 -9.77 -3.00 -8.93
CA THR A 81 -10.17 -4.40 -9.22
C THR A 81 -11.49 -4.84 -8.59
N ALA A 82 -11.93 -4.22 -7.50
CA ALA A 82 -13.13 -4.64 -6.76
C ALA A 82 -14.40 -4.73 -7.61
N PRO A 83 -14.71 -3.78 -8.53
CA PRO A 83 -15.93 -3.89 -9.32
C PRO A 83 -16.00 -5.20 -10.11
N GLU A 84 -14.93 -5.53 -10.83
CA GLU A 84 -14.82 -6.72 -11.67
C GLU A 84 -14.63 -8.00 -10.87
N SER A 85 -13.87 -7.97 -9.77
CA SER A 85 -13.63 -9.16 -8.95
C SER A 85 -14.88 -9.56 -8.17
N VAL A 86 -15.59 -8.58 -7.57
CA VAL A 86 -16.85 -8.83 -6.85
C VAL A 86 -17.95 -9.20 -7.84
N GLY A 87 -18.08 -8.49 -8.97
CA GLY A 87 -19.05 -8.82 -10.00
C GLY A 87 -18.92 -10.25 -10.53
N ARG A 88 -17.70 -10.70 -10.80
CA ARG A 88 -17.43 -12.10 -11.18
C ARG A 88 -17.73 -13.09 -10.06
N ALA A 89 -17.32 -12.79 -8.83
CA ALA A 89 -17.60 -13.65 -7.67
C ALA A 89 -19.12 -13.79 -7.38
N MET A 90 -19.91 -12.78 -7.72
CA MET A 90 -21.36 -12.78 -7.60
C MET A 90 -22.08 -13.42 -8.80
N GLY A 91 -21.35 -13.81 -9.86
CA GLY A 91 -21.90 -14.43 -11.06
C GLY A 91 -22.89 -13.52 -11.80
N LEU A 92 -22.58 -12.23 -11.95
CA LEU A 92 -23.49 -11.27 -12.61
C LEU A 92 -23.89 -11.69 -14.03
N ASP A 93 -22.94 -12.18 -14.82
CA ASP A 93 -23.19 -12.65 -16.20
C ASP A 93 -24.17 -13.83 -16.25
N GLU A 94 -24.02 -14.79 -15.32
CA GLU A 94 -24.91 -15.95 -15.19
C GLU A 94 -26.36 -15.54 -14.82
N LYS A 95 -26.51 -14.36 -14.23
CA LYS A 95 -27.80 -13.77 -13.84
C LYS A 95 -28.34 -12.81 -14.89
N GLY A 96 -27.65 -12.63 -16.01
CA GLY A 96 -28.03 -11.70 -17.07
C GLY A 96 -27.88 -10.22 -16.70
N ILE A 97 -27.05 -9.90 -15.70
CA ILE A 97 -26.80 -8.53 -15.23
C ILE A 97 -25.48 -8.04 -15.81
N THR A 98 -25.51 -6.94 -16.55
CA THR A 98 -24.28 -6.38 -17.14
C THR A 98 -23.61 -5.41 -16.16
N LEU A 99 -22.36 -5.68 -15.80
CA LEU A 99 -21.53 -4.74 -15.05
C LEU A 99 -21.04 -3.61 -15.97
N LEU A 100 -21.41 -2.38 -15.64
CA LEU A 100 -20.91 -1.15 -16.26
C LEU A 100 -19.77 -0.60 -15.40
N SER A 101 -18.56 -1.10 -15.63
CA SER A 101 -17.34 -0.67 -14.94
C SER A 101 -16.37 0.04 -15.90
N PRO A 102 -16.62 1.30 -16.29
CA PRO A 102 -15.63 2.04 -17.04
C PRO A 102 -14.38 2.27 -16.18
N VAL A 103 -13.21 2.19 -16.80
CA VAL A 103 -11.95 2.56 -16.17
C VAL A 103 -11.84 4.09 -16.18
N PHE A 104 -11.66 4.67 -15.02
CA PHE A 104 -11.41 6.09 -14.84
C PHE A 104 -9.94 6.34 -14.53
N ASP A 105 -9.26 6.88 -15.53
CA ASP A 105 -7.91 7.45 -15.39
C ASP A 105 -8.01 8.96 -15.18
N LEU A 106 -8.42 9.38 -13.98
CA LEU A 106 -8.76 10.76 -13.68
C LEU A 106 -7.53 11.69 -13.67
N ASP A 107 -6.31 11.13 -13.60
CA ASP A 107 -5.06 11.90 -13.68
C ASP A 107 -4.83 12.49 -15.10
N PHE A 108 -5.39 11.86 -16.15
CA PHE A 108 -5.38 12.41 -17.51
C PHE A 108 -6.45 13.47 -17.77
N GLY A 109 -7.17 13.91 -16.73
CA GLY A 109 -8.10 15.03 -16.80
C GLY A 109 -9.54 14.63 -17.17
N LYS A 110 -10.34 15.67 -17.42
CA LYS A 110 -11.80 15.54 -17.59
C LYS A 110 -12.15 14.82 -18.90
N GLU A 111 -11.27 14.90 -19.88
CA GLU A 111 -11.39 14.29 -21.20
C GLU A 111 -11.36 12.76 -21.13
N ALA A 112 -10.48 12.18 -20.30
CA ALA A 112 -10.39 10.73 -20.12
C ALA A 112 -11.67 10.18 -19.47
N MET A 113 -12.13 10.81 -18.37
CA MET A 113 -13.42 10.47 -17.74
C MET A 113 -14.59 10.62 -18.72
N ALA A 114 -14.60 11.70 -19.51
CA ALA A 114 -15.62 11.92 -20.53
C ALA A 114 -15.61 10.83 -21.60
N GLY A 115 -14.42 10.44 -22.08
CA GLY A 115 -14.23 9.36 -23.04
C GLY A 115 -14.76 8.02 -22.50
N ALA A 116 -14.41 7.68 -21.26
CA ALA A 116 -14.88 6.46 -20.60
C ALA A 116 -16.41 6.44 -20.43
N MET A 117 -17.00 7.55 -19.97
CA MET A 117 -18.45 7.68 -19.79
C MET A 117 -19.21 7.69 -21.11
N VAL A 118 -18.69 8.34 -22.16
CA VAL A 118 -19.28 8.30 -23.51
C VAL A 118 -19.13 6.90 -24.11
N GLY A 119 -18.04 6.19 -23.81
CA GLY A 119 -17.77 4.82 -24.19
C GLY A 119 -18.86 3.84 -23.72
N LEU A 120 -19.44 4.07 -22.53
CA LEU A 120 -20.58 3.30 -22.05
C LEU A 120 -21.79 3.35 -22.99
N GLY A 121 -21.94 4.43 -23.77
CA GLY A 121 -23.00 4.53 -24.77
C GLY A 121 -22.99 3.38 -25.77
N ARG A 122 -21.81 2.83 -26.10
CA ARG A 122 -21.71 1.67 -26.99
C ARG A 122 -22.33 0.41 -26.36
N ILE A 123 -22.07 0.19 -25.07
CA ILE A 123 -22.62 -0.95 -24.31
C ILE A 123 -24.13 -0.80 -24.16
N LEU A 124 -24.59 0.43 -23.94
CA LEU A 124 -26.00 0.75 -23.73
C LEU A 124 -26.81 0.93 -25.03
N GLY A 125 -26.18 0.84 -26.20
CA GLY A 125 -26.85 1.10 -27.48
C GLY A 125 -27.27 2.57 -27.72
N ILE A 126 -26.64 3.51 -27.00
CA ILE A 126 -26.98 4.94 -27.03
C ILE A 126 -25.98 5.74 -27.87
N PRO A 127 -26.45 6.56 -28.83
CA PRO A 127 -25.56 7.39 -29.64
C PRO A 127 -24.79 8.45 -28.84
N LYS A 128 -23.54 8.70 -29.22
CA LYS A 128 -22.62 9.63 -28.53
C LYS A 128 -23.21 11.01 -28.19
N PRO A 129 -24.00 11.69 -29.05
CA PRO A 129 -24.55 13.01 -28.71
C PRO A 129 -25.45 13.00 -27.47
N PHE A 130 -26.22 11.93 -27.25
CA PHE A 130 -27.05 11.77 -26.07
C PHE A 130 -26.21 11.52 -24.82
N CYS A 131 -25.17 10.67 -24.92
CA CYS A 131 -24.21 10.46 -23.84
C CYS A 131 -23.46 11.74 -23.45
N ALA A 132 -23.04 12.56 -24.43
CA ALA A 132 -22.37 13.83 -24.17
C ALA A 132 -23.28 14.82 -23.43
N LYS A 133 -24.55 14.92 -23.84
CA LYS A 133 -25.56 15.74 -23.13
C LYS A 133 -25.78 15.25 -21.69
N ALA A 134 -25.89 13.95 -21.50
CA ALA A 134 -26.04 13.33 -20.18
C ALA A 134 -24.80 13.55 -19.29
N LEU A 135 -23.60 13.46 -19.87
CA LEU A 135 -22.35 13.75 -19.18
C LEU A 135 -22.29 15.19 -18.68
N LEU A 136 -22.71 16.16 -19.52
CA LEU A 136 -22.78 17.57 -19.11
C LEU A 136 -23.76 17.75 -17.94
N ALA A 137 -24.92 17.10 -17.97
CA ALA A 137 -25.87 17.13 -16.85
C ALA A 137 -25.25 16.57 -15.55
N GLY A 138 -24.52 15.45 -15.64
CA GLY A 138 -23.75 14.88 -14.53
C GLY A 138 -22.69 15.84 -13.99
N ALA A 139 -21.86 16.42 -14.87
CA ALA A 139 -20.78 17.33 -14.50
C ALA A 139 -21.31 18.62 -13.82
N MET A 140 -22.42 19.18 -14.32
CA MET A 140 -23.07 20.34 -13.68
C MET A 140 -23.58 20.02 -12.28
N ALA A 141 -24.14 18.83 -12.07
CA ALA A 141 -24.62 18.39 -10.76
C ALA A 141 -23.46 18.26 -9.76
N VAL A 142 -22.34 17.65 -10.17
CA VAL A 142 -21.13 17.55 -9.33
C VAL A 142 -20.61 18.93 -8.96
N ARG A 143 -20.43 19.84 -9.95
CA ARG A 143 -19.96 21.21 -9.68
C ARG A 143 -20.86 21.97 -8.71
N LYS A 144 -22.18 21.86 -8.86
CA LYS A 144 -23.15 22.51 -7.97
C LYS A 144 -23.03 21.97 -6.55
N HIS A 145 -22.86 20.66 -6.39
CA HIS A 145 -22.71 20.02 -5.09
C HIS A 145 -21.40 20.44 -4.40
N THR A 146 -20.26 20.36 -5.11
CA THR A 146 -18.94 20.77 -4.58
C THR A 146 -18.96 22.21 -4.10
N ALA A 147 -19.46 23.15 -4.92
CA ALA A 147 -19.55 24.56 -4.54
C ALA A 147 -20.46 24.81 -3.31
N ALA A 148 -21.51 24.00 -3.13
CA ALA A 148 -22.39 24.10 -1.97
C ALA A 148 -21.70 23.63 -0.68
N VAL A 149 -20.96 22.51 -0.74
CA VAL A 149 -20.20 21.96 0.38
C VAL A 149 -19.09 22.92 0.82
N GLU A 150 -18.31 23.46 -0.13
CA GLU A 150 -17.26 24.44 0.15
C GLU A 150 -17.82 25.71 0.81
N LYS A 151 -18.93 26.22 0.29
CA LYS A 151 -19.61 27.38 0.88
C LYS A 151 -20.06 27.11 2.31
N GLN A 152 -20.61 25.93 2.58
CA GLN A 152 -21.01 25.53 3.93
C GLN A 152 -19.80 25.44 4.88
N GLY A 153 -18.68 24.88 4.43
CA GLY A 153 -17.45 24.80 5.21
C GLY A 153 -16.89 26.16 5.58
N LYS A 154 -16.81 27.06 4.60
CA LYS A 154 -16.37 28.43 4.84
C LYS A 154 -17.26 29.14 5.86
N LEU A 155 -18.58 29.09 5.69
CA LEU A 155 -19.51 29.72 6.65
C LEU A 155 -19.39 29.15 8.06
N LEU A 156 -19.15 27.85 8.18
CA LEU A 156 -18.97 27.19 9.48
C LEU A 156 -17.66 27.60 10.16
N LEU A 157 -16.55 27.61 9.41
CA LEU A 157 -15.25 28.07 9.91
C LEU A 157 -15.28 29.56 10.30
N ASP A 158 -15.91 30.42 9.49
CA ASP A 158 -16.06 31.85 9.76
C ASP A 158 -16.94 32.12 11.01
N SER A 159 -17.79 31.17 11.39
CA SER A 159 -18.69 31.26 12.58
C SER A 159 -18.06 30.75 13.89
N LEU A 160 -16.81 30.27 13.86
CA LEU A 160 -16.15 29.74 15.04
C LEU A 160 -15.78 30.87 16.01
N ARG A 161 -16.17 30.70 17.27
CA ARG A 161 -15.76 31.56 18.37
C ARG A 161 -14.35 31.16 18.82
N PRO A 162 -13.57 32.07 19.43
CA PRO A 162 -12.22 31.77 19.89
C PRO A 162 -12.13 30.61 20.89
N ASP A 163 -13.21 30.32 21.62
CA ASP A 163 -13.33 29.25 22.61
C ASP A 163 -13.84 27.91 22.02
N ASP A 164 -14.22 27.88 20.74
CA ASP A 164 -14.75 26.68 20.11
C ASP A 164 -13.64 25.68 19.77
N LYS A 165 -13.83 24.43 20.20
CA LYS A 165 -13.08 23.28 19.69
C LYS A 165 -13.90 22.61 18.61
N VAL A 166 -13.24 22.30 17.51
CA VAL A 166 -13.90 21.66 16.36
C VAL A 166 -13.25 20.32 16.10
N LEU A 167 -14.10 19.30 15.99
CA LEU A 167 -13.71 17.96 15.63
C LEU A 167 -13.77 17.82 14.11
N VAL A 168 -12.68 17.36 13.52
CA VAL A 168 -12.57 17.14 12.08
C VAL A 168 -12.61 15.64 11.83
N LEU A 169 -13.69 15.17 11.23
CA LEU A 169 -13.82 13.81 10.73
C LEU A 169 -12.88 13.63 9.53
N VAL A 170 -11.85 12.82 9.72
CA VAL A 170 -10.88 12.47 8.70
C VAL A 170 -11.14 11.02 8.28
N THR A 171 -11.53 10.83 7.03
CA THR A 171 -11.75 9.51 6.42
C THR A 171 -11.95 9.68 4.91
N ARG A 172 -12.17 8.59 4.18
CA ARG A 172 -12.51 8.65 2.75
C ARG A 172 -13.99 8.98 2.57
N ASN A 173 -14.40 9.41 1.38
CA ASN A 173 -15.77 9.89 1.12
C ASN A 173 -16.89 8.93 1.56
N TYR A 174 -16.65 7.62 1.45
CA TYR A 174 -17.61 6.61 1.93
C TYR A 174 -17.75 6.61 3.46
N GLY A 175 -16.68 6.86 4.22
CA GLY A 175 -16.72 6.97 5.68
C GLY A 175 -17.32 8.29 6.18
N VAL A 176 -17.66 9.22 5.27
CA VAL A 176 -18.49 10.39 5.60
C VAL A 176 -19.97 10.07 5.37
N SER A 177 -20.27 9.39 4.27
CA SER A 177 -21.64 9.27 3.75
C SER A 177 -22.37 8.01 4.20
N ASP A 178 -21.64 6.96 4.55
CA ASP A 178 -22.21 5.67 4.91
C ASP A 178 -22.26 5.49 6.45
N PRO A 179 -23.46 5.22 7.02
CA PRO A 179 -23.65 5.19 8.47
C PRO A 179 -22.96 4.01 9.17
N VAL A 180 -22.68 2.93 8.44
CA VAL A 180 -21.92 1.78 8.98
C VAL A 180 -20.43 2.07 8.94
N LEU A 181 -19.93 2.64 7.83
CA LEU A 181 -18.52 3.00 7.69
C LEU A 181 -18.09 4.20 8.55
N ASN A 182 -19.05 4.94 9.12
CA ASN A 182 -18.79 6.02 10.07
C ASN A 182 -19.25 5.69 11.51
N MET A 183 -19.91 4.53 11.71
CA MET A 183 -20.40 4.00 12.99
C MET A 183 -21.33 4.96 13.76
N GLY A 184 -21.99 5.91 13.09
CA GLY A 184 -22.78 6.97 13.70
C GLY A 184 -21.98 7.93 14.60
N ILE A 185 -20.65 7.94 14.46
CA ILE A 185 -19.76 8.78 15.27
C ILE A 185 -20.07 10.27 15.10
N PRO A 186 -20.29 10.80 13.88
CA PRO A 186 -20.58 12.22 13.70
C PRO A 186 -21.81 12.66 14.51
N GLU A 187 -22.89 11.88 14.48
CA GLU A 187 -24.12 12.14 15.23
C GLU A 187 -23.87 12.11 16.74
N LEU A 188 -23.15 11.10 17.24
CA LEU A 188 -22.80 10.96 18.65
C LEU A 188 -21.98 12.14 19.20
N LEU A 189 -21.11 12.73 18.37
CA LEU A 189 -20.32 13.89 18.72
C LEU A 189 -21.17 15.17 18.74
N LEU A 190 -22.06 15.34 17.75
CA LEU A 190 -23.00 16.47 17.68
C LEU A 190 -23.99 16.47 18.85
N GLU A 191 -24.54 15.31 19.22
CA GLU A 191 -25.45 15.13 20.36
C GLU A 191 -24.80 15.53 21.70
N ARG A 192 -23.46 15.43 21.79
CA ARG A 192 -22.67 15.85 22.96
C ARG A 192 -22.28 17.33 22.93
N GLY A 193 -22.78 18.10 21.97
CA GLY A 193 -22.57 19.54 21.87
C GLY A 193 -21.26 19.96 21.21
N HIS A 194 -20.55 19.04 20.54
CA HIS A 194 -19.33 19.38 19.81
C HIS A 194 -19.63 19.80 18.37
N LYS A 195 -18.83 20.75 17.86
CA LYS A 195 -18.86 21.10 16.43
C LYS A 195 -18.08 20.05 15.65
N VAL A 196 -18.71 19.46 14.65
CA VAL A 196 -18.10 18.44 13.79
C VAL A 196 -18.08 18.95 12.36
N ILE A 197 -16.90 18.90 11.73
CA ILE A 197 -16.71 19.13 10.30
C ILE A 197 -16.02 17.92 9.68
N THR A 198 -16.03 17.83 8.36
CA THR A 198 -15.24 16.83 7.62
C THR A 198 -14.04 17.48 6.97
N LEU A 199 -13.07 16.65 6.55
CA LEU A 199 -11.90 17.10 5.80
C LEU A 199 -12.24 17.94 4.55
N SER A 200 -13.40 17.70 3.90
CA SER A 200 -13.87 18.48 2.76
C SER A 200 -14.19 19.95 3.06
N HIS A 201 -14.27 20.33 4.34
CA HIS A 201 -14.45 21.72 4.76
C HIS A 201 -13.12 22.46 4.98
N LEU A 202 -11.98 21.76 4.93
CA LEU A 202 -10.64 22.34 5.06
C LEU A 202 -9.98 22.52 3.67
N PRO A 203 -9.01 23.45 3.53
CA PRO A 203 -8.28 23.66 2.28
C PRO A 203 -7.24 22.55 1.99
N GLY A 204 -7.57 21.28 2.25
CA GLY A 204 -6.65 20.14 2.10
C GLY A 204 -6.15 19.92 0.68
N HIS A 205 -6.92 20.32 -0.33
CA HIS A 205 -6.49 20.26 -1.74
C HIS A 205 -5.50 21.35 -2.14
N SER A 206 -5.30 22.38 -1.30
CA SER A 206 -4.40 23.48 -1.57
C SER A 206 -2.94 23.22 -1.16
N LEU A 207 -2.69 22.12 -0.43
CA LEU A 207 -1.36 21.74 0.00
C LEU A 207 -0.71 20.76 -0.97
N ASP A 208 0.56 21.03 -1.27
CA ASP A 208 1.46 20.04 -1.85
C ASP A 208 2.37 19.48 -0.76
N ILE A 209 2.50 18.16 -0.72
CA ILE A 209 3.29 17.43 0.28
C ILE A 209 4.33 16.52 -0.38
N SER A 210 4.51 16.60 -1.70
CA SER A 210 5.43 15.70 -2.43
C SER A 210 6.89 15.89 -2.01
N ASP A 211 7.26 17.04 -1.47
CA ASP A 211 8.61 17.29 -0.95
C ASP A 211 8.95 16.49 0.32
N GLU A 212 7.94 16.12 1.12
CA GLU A 212 8.07 15.28 2.32
C GLU A 212 7.66 13.81 2.05
N TYR A 213 6.74 13.61 1.10
CA TYR A 213 6.18 12.31 0.72
C TYR A 213 6.23 12.10 -0.80
N PRO A 214 7.43 12.01 -1.42
CA PRO A 214 7.58 12.03 -2.88
C PRO A 214 7.00 10.80 -3.58
N ASN A 215 6.84 9.68 -2.84
CA ASN A 215 6.29 8.44 -3.37
C ASN A 215 4.84 8.17 -2.96
N LEU A 216 4.19 9.03 -2.15
CA LEU A 216 2.82 8.77 -1.66
C LEU A 216 1.78 8.88 -2.79
N TYR A 217 1.71 7.85 -3.63
CA TYR A 217 0.97 7.84 -4.88
C TYR A 217 -0.54 7.67 -4.68
N TRP A 218 -1.04 7.44 -3.46
CA TRP A 218 -2.49 7.41 -3.20
C TRP A 218 -3.04 8.82 -2.97
N PRO A 219 -3.91 9.36 -3.84
CA PRO A 219 -4.39 10.73 -3.67
C PRO A 219 -5.28 10.91 -2.44
N PHE A 220 -6.03 9.87 -2.04
CA PHE A 220 -6.76 9.87 -0.78
C PHE A 220 -5.82 9.87 0.42
N GLY A 221 -4.69 9.15 0.34
CA GLY A 221 -3.65 9.18 1.36
C GLY A 221 -3.03 10.58 1.46
N GLN A 222 -2.67 11.17 0.32
CA GLN A 222 -2.20 12.55 0.25
C GLN A 222 -3.20 13.52 0.90
N HIS A 223 -4.49 13.40 0.57
CA HIS A 223 -5.52 14.28 1.12
C HIS A 223 -5.67 14.11 2.65
N ILE A 224 -5.63 12.88 3.16
CA ILE A 224 -5.64 12.58 4.60
C ILE A 224 -4.44 13.23 5.30
N ILE A 225 -3.24 13.13 4.74
CA ILE A 225 -2.02 13.70 5.32
C ILE A 225 -1.98 15.23 5.22
N SER A 226 -2.42 15.83 4.10
CA SER A 226 -2.66 17.27 4.01
C SER A 226 -3.63 17.73 5.09
N GLY A 227 -4.71 16.98 5.32
CA GLY A 227 -5.67 17.21 6.40
C GLY A 227 -5.04 17.17 7.79
N ALA A 228 -4.24 16.13 8.07
CA ALA A 228 -3.52 15.98 9.33
C ALA A 228 -2.64 17.21 9.61
N LYS A 229 -1.87 17.68 8.60
CA LYS A 229 -1.05 18.88 8.70
C LYS A 229 -1.85 20.14 9.04
N LEU A 230 -2.95 20.38 8.34
CA LEU A 230 -3.84 21.53 8.63
C LEU A 230 -4.43 21.45 10.04
N ILE A 231 -4.88 20.26 10.45
CA ILE A 231 -5.45 20.03 11.77
C ILE A 231 -4.38 20.23 12.84
N ALA A 232 -3.19 19.66 12.68
CA ALA A 232 -2.07 19.82 13.60
C ALA A 232 -1.71 21.29 13.79
N ASN A 233 -1.62 22.04 12.68
CA ASN A 233 -1.28 23.47 12.66
C ASN A 233 -2.31 24.38 13.36
N HIS A 234 -3.61 24.03 13.32
CA HIS A 234 -4.65 24.86 13.93
C HIS A 234 -4.94 24.48 15.39
N PRO A 235 -4.65 25.32 16.40
CA PRO A 235 -4.67 24.91 17.83
C PRO A 235 -6.00 24.34 18.32
N ASN A 236 -7.14 24.78 17.76
CA ASN A 236 -8.48 24.32 18.20
C ASN A 236 -9.15 23.27 17.28
N LEU A 237 -8.45 22.76 16.26
CA LEU A 237 -8.95 21.63 15.45
C LEU A 237 -8.37 20.32 15.99
N TYR A 238 -9.22 19.30 16.12
CA TYR A 238 -8.81 17.97 16.58
C TYR A 238 -9.37 16.90 15.65
N ALA A 239 -8.55 15.92 15.29
CA ALA A 239 -8.95 14.88 14.35
C ALA A 239 -9.78 13.78 15.03
N VAL A 240 -10.79 13.31 14.30
CA VAL A 240 -11.44 12.01 14.50
C VAL A 240 -11.17 11.21 13.24
N TYR A 241 -10.11 10.41 13.27
CA TYR A 241 -9.60 9.64 12.14
C TYR A 241 -10.25 8.25 12.09
N LEU A 242 -11.07 8.01 11.07
CA LEU A 242 -11.70 6.71 10.85
C LEU A 242 -10.96 5.94 9.75
N THR A 243 -10.36 4.82 10.14
CA THR A 243 -9.74 3.83 9.25
C THR A 243 -10.66 2.63 9.07
N ASN A 244 -10.36 1.76 8.11
CA ASN A 244 -11.17 0.56 7.87
C ASN A 244 -10.34 -0.70 8.05
N HIS A 245 -10.93 -1.71 8.67
CA HIS A 245 -10.30 -3.01 8.82
C HIS A 245 -9.86 -3.60 7.48
N GLY A 246 -8.66 -4.18 7.46
CA GLY A 246 -8.06 -4.80 6.27
C GLY A 246 -7.63 -3.82 5.18
N CYS A 247 -7.65 -2.51 5.44
CA CYS A 247 -7.30 -1.51 4.45
C CYS A 247 -5.77 -1.36 4.29
N GLY A 248 -5.23 -1.87 3.19
CA GLY A 248 -3.79 -1.83 2.89
C GLY A 248 -3.17 -0.43 3.01
N PRO A 249 -3.69 0.61 2.34
CA PRO A 249 -3.12 1.96 2.50
C PRO A 249 -3.20 2.50 3.92
N ASP A 250 -4.27 2.21 4.67
CA ASP A 250 -4.42 2.73 6.04
C ASP A 250 -3.40 2.09 6.99
N SER A 251 -2.86 0.91 6.66
CA SER A 251 -1.78 0.28 7.43
C SER A 251 -0.47 1.09 7.39
N VAL A 252 -0.31 1.93 6.38
CA VAL A 252 0.85 2.80 6.18
C VAL A 252 0.51 4.23 6.60
N ILE A 253 -0.61 4.75 6.10
CA ILE A 253 -1.06 6.13 6.32
C ILE A 253 -1.27 6.41 7.82
N SER A 254 -1.68 5.42 8.62
CA SER A 254 -1.84 5.61 10.08
C SER A 254 -0.54 6.04 10.78
N HIS A 255 0.62 5.53 10.34
CA HIS A 255 1.92 5.98 10.88
C HIS A 255 2.23 7.41 10.47
N LEU A 256 2.02 7.73 9.21
CA LEU A 256 2.24 9.08 8.69
C LEU A 256 1.31 10.09 9.37
N PHE A 257 0.04 9.72 9.57
CA PHE A 257 -0.94 10.52 10.28
C PHE A 257 -0.51 10.79 11.73
N ALA A 258 -0.06 9.75 12.45
CA ALA A 258 0.47 9.91 13.80
C ALA A 258 1.71 10.83 13.83
N GLN A 259 2.60 10.71 12.84
CA GLN A 259 3.78 11.57 12.69
C GLN A 259 3.39 13.05 12.49
N GLU A 260 2.29 13.33 11.77
CA GLU A 260 1.78 14.69 11.56
C GLU A 260 1.07 15.26 12.79
N MET A 261 0.31 14.42 13.50
CA MET A 261 -0.38 14.86 14.71
C MET A 261 0.58 15.12 15.88
N GLY A 262 1.69 14.38 15.96
CA GLY A 262 2.65 14.49 17.06
C GLY A 262 1.98 14.32 18.42
N ASP A 263 2.25 15.22 19.36
CA ASP A 263 1.64 15.19 20.70
C ASP A 263 0.19 15.68 20.74
N LYS A 264 -0.35 16.19 19.63
CA LYS A 264 -1.69 16.74 19.60
C LYS A 264 -2.73 15.62 19.66
N PRO A 265 -3.68 15.66 20.63
CA PRO A 265 -4.64 14.58 20.80
C PRO A 265 -5.56 14.43 19.59
N TYR A 266 -5.79 13.20 19.19
CA TYR A 266 -6.79 12.83 18.20
C TYR A 266 -7.41 11.48 18.55
N LEU A 267 -8.61 11.23 18.01
CA LEU A 267 -9.29 9.94 18.13
C LEU A 267 -9.06 9.15 16.85
N GLN A 268 -8.46 7.97 16.95
CA GLN A 268 -8.40 7.01 15.85
C GLN A 268 -9.31 5.82 16.13
N ILE A 269 -10.18 5.48 15.18
CA ILE A 269 -11.02 4.29 15.27
C ILE A 269 -10.96 3.52 13.95
N GLU A 270 -10.58 2.25 14.04
CA GLU A 270 -10.74 1.28 12.95
C GLU A 270 -12.18 0.75 12.94
N VAL A 271 -12.86 0.93 11.82
CA VAL A 271 -14.20 0.43 11.54
C VAL A 271 -14.11 -1.00 11.04
N ASP A 272 -14.94 -1.90 11.60
CA ASP A 272 -14.99 -3.32 11.24
C ASP A 272 -16.43 -3.86 11.32
N GLU A 273 -16.65 -5.04 10.73
CA GLU A 273 -17.92 -5.76 10.71
C GLU A 273 -18.38 -6.25 12.10
N HIS A 274 -17.45 -6.36 13.06
CA HIS A 274 -17.71 -6.75 14.45
C HIS A 274 -17.86 -5.55 15.40
N PHE A 275 -18.23 -4.39 14.87
CA PHE A 275 -18.34 -3.15 15.64
C PHE A 275 -19.23 -3.30 16.89
N SER A 276 -18.74 -2.77 18.02
CA SER A 276 -19.51 -2.63 19.26
C SER A 276 -19.81 -1.15 19.53
N LYS A 277 -21.09 -0.79 19.49
CA LYS A 277 -21.57 0.58 19.79
C LYS A 277 -21.11 1.07 21.16
N VAL A 278 -21.13 0.19 22.17
CA VAL A 278 -20.67 0.51 23.54
C VAL A 278 -19.17 0.82 23.56
N GLY A 279 -18.37 0.04 22.83
CA GLY A 279 -16.93 0.25 22.73
C GLY A 279 -16.58 1.61 22.12
N VAL A 280 -17.29 2.02 21.06
CA VAL A 280 -17.04 3.33 20.42
C VAL A 280 -17.53 4.50 21.27
N ILE A 281 -18.69 4.39 21.93
CA ILE A 281 -19.14 5.41 22.88
C ILE A 281 -18.08 5.65 23.97
N THR A 282 -17.53 4.58 24.54
CA THR A 282 -16.52 4.69 25.60
C THR A 282 -15.24 5.38 25.11
N ARG A 283 -14.78 5.07 23.88
CA ARG A 283 -13.59 5.72 23.27
C ARG A 283 -13.85 7.20 22.96
N ILE A 284 -15.05 7.54 22.47
CA ILE A 284 -15.46 8.94 22.26
C ILE A 284 -15.43 9.68 23.60
N GLU A 285 -16.03 9.14 24.64
CA GLU A 285 -16.10 9.80 25.96
C GLU A 285 -14.71 9.99 26.57
N ALA A 286 -13.83 8.98 26.46
CA ALA A 286 -12.44 9.09 26.89
C ALA A 286 -11.69 10.19 26.11
N PHE A 287 -11.89 10.27 24.79
CA PHE A 287 -11.28 11.30 23.96
C PHE A 287 -11.79 12.69 24.32
N LEU A 288 -13.11 12.89 24.43
CA LEU A 288 -13.69 14.18 24.80
C LEU A 288 -13.25 14.63 26.20
N ASN A 289 -13.12 13.70 27.15
CA ASN A 289 -12.56 13.97 28.46
C ASN A 289 -11.09 14.43 28.38
N SER A 290 -10.27 13.74 27.57
CA SER A 290 -8.88 14.16 27.30
C SER A 290 -8.82 15.55 26.64
N LEU A 291 -9.75 15.85 25.73
CA LEU A 291 -9.83 17.19 25.13
C LEU A 291 -10.23 18.27 26.13
N SER A 292 -10.97 17.95 27.19
CA SER A 292 -11.41 18.93 28.18
C SER A 292 -10.23 19.63 28.88
N SER A 293 -9.09 18.95 29.02
CA SER A 293 -7.86 19.50 29.60
C SER A 293 -7.05 20.40 28.66
N HIS A 294 -7.40 20.46 27.37
CA HIS A 294 -6.73 21.29 26.37
C HIS A 294 -7.51 22.59 26.17
N PRO A 295 -7.14 23.74 26.75
CA PRO A 295 -7.92 24.97 26.58
C PRO A 295 -7.91 25.45 25.12
N ALA A 296 -9.02 26.02 24.67
CA ALA A 296 -9.06 26.67 23.37
C ALA A 296 -8.15 27.91 23.38
N VAL A 297 -7.42 28.09 22.28
CA VAL A 297 -6.43 29.16 22.10
C VAL A 297 -6.94 30.15 21.09
N LYS A 298 -6.87 31.45 21.40
CA LYS A 298 -7.17 32.50 20.43
C LYS A 298 -6.12 32.45 19.30
N LEU A 299 -6.58 32.41 18.06
CA LEU A 299 -5.68 32.43 16.90
C LEU A 299 -4.84 33.72 16.86
N PRO A 300 -3.56 33.63 16.50
CA PRO A 300 -2.73 34.79 16.18
C PRO A 300 -3.34 35.63 15.05
N GLU A 301 -3.06 36.93 15.05
CA GLU A 301 -3.40 37.80 13.92
C GLU A 301 -2.64 37.36 12.67
N GLY A 302 -3.35 37.23 11.54
CA GLY A 302 -2.75 36.74 10.29
C GLY A 302 -2.45 35.24 10.25
N PHE A 303 -2.99 34.44 11.19
CA PHE A 303 -2.86 32.99 11.15
C PHE A 303 -3.35 32.41 9.82
N ASP A 304 -2.48 31.65 9.15
CA ASP A 304 -2.82 30.89 7.95
C ASP A 304 -2.71 29.40 8.26
N ILE A 305 -3.86 28.71 8.19
CA ILE A 305 -3.94 27.27 8.42
C ILE A 305 -3.07 26.48 7.44
N ALA A 306 -2.87 26.99 6.22
CA ALA A 306 -2.11 26.34 5.15
C ALA A 306 -0.58 26.54 5.29
N ASN A 307 -0.13 27.43 6.18
CA ASN A 307 1.29 27.60 6.48
C ASN A 307 1.78 26.48 7.41
N VAL A 308 1.90 25.28 6.85
CA VAL A 308 2.27 24.05 7.56
C VAL A 308 3.77 23.75 7.41
N ASN A 309 4.32 23.01 8.36
CA ASN A 309 5.70 22.54 8.26
C ASN A 309 5.84 21.37 7.26
N ILE A 310 6.85 21.44 6.40
CA ILE A 310 7.23 20.37 5.46
C ILE A 310 8.58 19.81 5.93
N ARG A 311 8.61 18.54 6.33
CA ARG A 311 9.80 17.87 6.87
C ARG A 311 10.38 16.93 5.82
N HIS A 312 11.56 17.22 5.29
CA HIS A 312 12.17 16.30 4.33
C HIS A 312 12.65 15.01 5.01
N ALA A 313 12.36 13.87 4.39
CA ALA A 313 12.89 12.58 4.80
C ALA A 313 14.23 12.32 4.08
N ASP A 314 15.28 12.07 4.86
CA ASP A 314 16.60 11.72 4.32
C ASP A 314 16.68 10.21 4.02
N ILE A 315 16.12 9.82 2.87
CA ILE A 315 16.15 8.44 2.36
C ILE A 315 16.93 8.44 1.06
N ALA A 316 18.10 7.79 1.07
CA ALA A 316 18.97 7.73 -0.10
C ALA A 316 18.45 6.71 -1.11
N SER A 317 18.48 7.04 -2.41
CA SER A 317 18.12 6.09 -3.48
C SER A 317 19.24 5.12 -3.85
N LYS A 318 20.47 5.40 -3.42
CA LYS A 318 21.68 4.61 -3.72
C LYS A 318 22.60 4.59 -2.50
N ALA A 319 23.27 3.46 -2.29
CA ALA A 319 24.26 3.36 -1.22
C ALA A 319 25.57 4.07 -1.61
N ASP A 320 26.28 4.58 -0.61
CA ASP A 320 27.63 5.11 -0.79
C ASP A 320 28.65 4.29 0.03
N THR A 321 29.93 4.64 -0.10
CA THR A 321 31.05 3.91 0.53
C THR A 321 31.33 4.32 1.98
N ALA A 322 30.57 5.22 2.57
CA ALA A 322 30.87 5.82 3.88
C ALA A 322 30.50 4.93 5.08
N SER A 323 29.56 4.00 4.92
CA SER A 323 29.05 3.14 6.00
C SER A 323 28.55 1.81 5.45
N PRO A 324 28.64 0.71 6.24
CA PRO A 324 28.18 -0.61 5.82
C PRO A 324 26.69 -0.63 5.45
N LEU A 325 26.36 -1.36 4.38
CA LEU A 325 25.01 -1.61 3.91
C LEU A 325 24.55 -3.01 4.34
N TYR A 326 23.48 -3.06 5.14
CA TYR A 326 22.81 -4.29 5.51
C TYR A 326 21.80 -4.70 4.44
N ILE A 327 21.89 -5.94 4.00
CA ILE A 327 21.01 -6.57 3.00
C ILE A 327 19.97 -7.42 3.74
N PRO A 328 18.66 -7.22 3.50
CA PRO A 328 17.61 -7.98 4.17
C PRO A 328 17.75 -9.47 3.91
N ASP A 329 17.27 -10.27 4.87
CA ASP A 329 17.15 -11.71 4.67
C ASP A 329 16.08 -12.00 3.61
N MET A 330 16.54 -12.45 2.46
CA MET A 330 15.76 -12.90 1.31
C MET A 330 16.14 -14.35 0.95
N GLY A 331 16.59 -15.15 1.93
CA GLY A 331 17.04 -16.51 1.70
C GLY A 331 18.24 -16.58 0.74
N TYR A 332 18.18 -17.41 -0.32
CA TYR A 332 19.33 -17.60 -1.23
C TYR A 332 19.72 -16.33 -2.00
N TYR A 333 18.85 -15.33 -2.15
CA TYR A 333 19.21 -14.08 -2.83
C TYR A 333 20.20 -13.23 -2.01
N THR A 334 20.13 -13.29 -0.68
CA THR A 334 20.87 -12.40 0.24
C THR A 334 22.37 -12.41 -0.01
N GLU A 335 22.96 -13.60 -0.15
CA GLU A 335 24.40 -13.75 -0.31
C GLU A 335 24.91 -13.17 -1.63
N TYR A 336 24.20 -13.42 -2.73
CA TYR A 336 24.57 -12.89 -4.04
C TYR A 336 24.38 -11.37 -4.13
N LEU A 337 23.37 -10.83 -3.43
CA LEU A 337 23.20 -9.39 -3.29
C LEU A 337 24.34 -8.77 -2.46
N VAL A 338 24.80 -9.42 -1.38
CA VAL A 338 25.99 -8.97 -0.64
C VAL A 338 27.23 -8.92 -1.55
N ARG A 339 27.44 -9.94 -2.40
CA ARG A 339 28.54 -9.96 -3.37
C ARG A 339 28.42 -8.86 -4.41
N TYR A 340 27.19 -8.57 -4.87
CA TYR A 340 26.90 -7.50 -5.83
C TYR A 340 27.36 -6.14 -5.29
N PHE A 341 26.93 -5.79 -4.08
CA PHE A 341 27.32 -4.51 -3.48
C PHE A 341 28.82 -4.45 -3.19
N LYS A 342 29.45 -5.55 -2.74
CA LYS A 342 30.92 -5.61 -2.56
C LYS A 342 31.69 -5.41 -3.86
N ALA A 343 31.26 -6.06 -4.95
CA ALA A 343 31.86 -5.88 -6.27
C ALA A 343 31.66 -4.45 -6.81
N ALA A 344 30.58 -3.77 -6.40
CA ALA A 344 30.35 -2.35 -6.67
C ALA A 344 31.14 -1.39 -5.73
N GLY A 345 32.00 -1.92 -4.85
CA GLY A 345 32.83 -1.14 -3.92
C GLY A 345 32.11 -0.71 -2.63
N ILE A 346 30.90 -1.22 -2.38
CA ILE A 346 30.12 -0.94 -1.16
C ILE A 346 30.36 -2.04 -0.13
N GLU A 347 30.74 -1.66 1.09
CA GLU A 347 30.79 -2.63 2.19
C GLU A 347 29.38 -3.14 2.49
N ALA A 348 29.11 -4.42 2.22
CA ALA A 348 27.80 -5.03 2.40
C ALA A 348 27.83 -6.22 3.37
N ILE A 349 26.80 -6.33 4.19
CA ILE A 349 26.65 -7.33 5.25
C ILE A 349 25.24 -7.93 5.16
N ALA A 350 25.12 -9.25 5.25
CA ALA A 350 23.80 -9.88 5.37
C ALA A 350 23.18 -9.53 6.72
N ALA A 351 21.93 -9.07 6.72
CA ALA A 351 21.15 -8.93 7.94
C ALA A 351 20.93 -10.32 8.58
N PRO A 352 20.69 -10.37 9.90
CA PRO A 352 20.37 -11.61 10.58
C PRO A 352 19.11 -12.26 9.97
N ALA A 353 19.05 -13.59 10.02
CA ALA A 353 17.90 -14.34 9.55
C ALA A 353 16.61 -13.86 10.22
N THR A 354 15.53 -13.78 9.45
CA THR A 354 14.22 -13.39 9.97
C THR A 354 13.61 -14.55 10.76
N ASP A 355 13.34 -14.33 12.03
CA ASP A 355 12.70 -15.31 12.91
C ASP A 355 11.54 -14.69 13.70
N ASN A 356 10.92 -15.49 14.56
CA ASN A 356 9.81 -15.04 15.40
C ASN A 356 10.20 -13.87 16.33
N SER A 357 11.46 -13.77 16.77
CA SER A 357 11.92 -12.66 17.60
C SER A 357 12.01 -11.37 16.79
N THR A 358 12.50 -11.44 15.57
CA THR A 358 12.52 -10.33 14.60
C THR A 358 11.10 -9.85 14.31
N ILE A 359 10.18 -10.76 13.98
CA ILE A 359 8.78 -10.40 13.69
C ILE A 359 8.10 -9.78 14.93
N THR A 360 8.35 -10.33 16.12
CA THR A 360 7.80 -9.80 17.38
C THR A 360 8.33 -8.39 17.67
N LEU A 361 9.62 -8.15 17.44
CA LEU A 361 10.22 -6.82 17.58
C LEU A 361 9.53 -5.82 16.65
N GLY A 362 9.38 -6.14 15.36
CA GLY A 362 8.67 -5.25 14.43
C GLY A 362 7.21 -5.01 14.81
N ARG A 363 6.48 -6.06 15.24
CA ARG A 363 5.09 -5.96 15.73
C ARG A 363 4.95 -5.11 16.99
N SER A 364 6.01 -4.93 17.78
CA SER A 364 5.94 -4.04 18.95
C SER A 364 5.86 -2.55 18.56
N HIS A 365 6.14 -2.22 17.30
CA HIS A 365 6.12 -0.87 16.74
C HIS A 365 5.05 -0.67 15.66
N THR A 366 4.23 -1.69 15.39
CA THR A 366 3.07 -1.56 14.49
C THR A 366 1.93 -0.79 15.16
N ARG A 367 1.16 -0.03 14.37
CA ARG A 367 0.02 0.78 14.88
C ARG A 367 -1.33 0.20 14.47
N SER A 368 -1.35 -0.70 13.49
CA SER A 368 -2.58 -1.20 12.88
C SER A 368 -2.44 -2.70 12.55
N LYS A 369 -2.90 -3.12 11.37
CA LYS A 369 -2.74 -4.47 10.81
C LYS A 369 -1.86 -4.41 9.57
N GLU A 370 -0.62 -4.00 9.77
CA GLU A 370 0.43 -3.98 8.75
C GLU A 370 0.68 -5.39 8.22
N TYR A 371 1.09 -5.46 6.96
CA TYR A 371 1.46 -6.70 6.31
C TYR A 371 2.61 -7.38 7.06
N LEU A 372 2.62 -8.71 7.10
CA LEU A 372 3.70 -9.47 7.72
C LEU A 372 5.10 -9.08 7.21
N PRO A 373 5.33 -8.89 5.88
CA PRO A 373 6.55 -8.30 5.34
C PRO A 373 6.99 -6.99 6.01
N PHE A 374 6.08 -6.08 6.31
CA PHE A 374 6.40 -4.82 6.98
C PHE A 374 6.96 -5.07 8.39
N ALA A 375 6.26 -5.89 9.18
CA ALA A 375 6.71 -6.21 10.54
C ALA A 375 8.06 -6.96 10.54
N ALA A 376 8.26 -7.87 9.60
CA ALA A 376 9.53 -8.58 9.44
C ALA A 376 10.69 -7.62 9.10
N LEU A 377 10.49 -6.74 8.11
CA LEU A 377 11.52 -5.77 7.69
C LEU A 377 11.81 -4.75 8.80
N LEU A 378 10.79 -4.18 9.44
CA LEU A 378 10.96 -3.25 10.56
C LEU A 378 11.74 -3.92 11.70
N GLY A 379 11.36 -5.14 12.08
CA GLY A 379 12.08 -5.92 13.09
C GLY A 379 13.53 -6.19 12.72
N SER A 380 13.81 -6.48 11.44
CA SER A 380 15.17 -6.73 10.95
C SER A 380 16.03 -5.46 11.02
N VAL A 381 15.49 -4.33 10.58
CA VAL A 381 16.13 -3.00 10.67
C VAL A 381 16.45 -2.66 12.13
N MET A 382 15.50 -2.86 13.04
CA MET A 382 15.69 -2.59 14.47
C MET A 382 16.70 -3.55 15.12
N SER A 383 16.72 -4.82 14.71
CA SER A 383 17.71 -5.80 15.18
C SER A 383 19.12 -5.42 14.76
N VAL A 384 19.29 -4.91 13.53
CA VAL A 384 20.58 -4.36 13.06
C VAL A 384 20.97 -3.12 13.87
N MET A 385 20.03 -2.20 14.10
CA MET A 385 20.25 -1.00 14.90
C MET A 385 20.71 -1.33 16.33
N GLN A 386 20.09 -2.31 16.98
CA GLN A 386 20.50 -2.77 18.32
C GLN A 386 21.90 -3.38 18.32
N ARG A 387 22.30 -4.10 17.27
CA ARG A 387 23.66 -4.64 17.13
C ARG A 387 24.69 -3.53 16.89
N ALA A 388 24.38 -2.56 16.04
CA ALA A 388 25.20 -1.35 15.79
C ALA A 388 25.27 -0.41 17.01
N ALA A 389 24.41 -0.58 18.01
CA ALA A 389 24.56 0.10 19.29
C ALA A 389 25.67 -0.50 20.18
N SER A 390 26.18 -1.69 19.85
CA SER A 390 27.19 -2.40 20.65
C SER A 390 28.57 -1.72 20.59
N PRO A 391 29.34 -1.65 21.69
CA PRO A 391 30.67 -1.03 21.71
C PRO A 391 31.61 -1.64 20.64
N GLY A 392 32.26 -0.80 19.84
CA GLY A 392 33.24 -1.22 18.82
C GLY A 392 32.68 -1.44 17.40
N THR A 393 31.40 -1.11 17.15
CA THR A 393 30.82 -1.06 15.80
C THR A 393 31.03 0.34 15.18
N PRO A 394 31.27 0.46 13.86
CA PRO A 394 31.39 1.75 13.19
C PRO A 394 30.17 2.64 13.43
N ASP A 395 30.39 3.94 13.59
CA ASP A 395 29.30 4.92 13.67
C ASP A 395 28.57 4.99 12.32
N GLY A 396 27.25 4.78 12.36
CA GLY A 396 26.39 4.79 11.18
C GLY A 396 26.33 3.43 10.47
N CYS A 397 25.12 2.96 10.21
CA CYS A 397 24.85 1.78 9.40
C CYS A 397 23.73 2.12 8.42
N ARG A 398 23.68 1.39 7.30
CA ARG A 398 22.62 1.56 6.30
C ARG A 398 21.83 0.28 6.14
N TYR A 399 20.56 0.38 5.79
CA TYR A 399 19.74 -0.78 5.50
C TYR A 399 19.06 -0.64 4.15
N LEU A 400 19.15 -1.69 3.31
CA LEU A 400 18.53 -1.73 2.00
C LEU A 400 17.04 -2.08 2.12
N LEU A 401 16.15 -1.17 1.75
CA LEU A 401 14.71 -1.38 1.65
C LEU A 401 14.22 -0.88 0.28
N PRO A 402 14.26 -1.70 -0.79
CA PRO A 402 13.76 -1.30 -2.10
C PRO A 402 12.28 -0.91 -2.03
N GLN A 403 11.89 0.06 -2.84
CA GLN A 403 10.50 0.52 -2.96
C GLN A 403 10.02 0.44 -4.41
N ASN A 404 8.72 0.28 -4.61
CA ASN A 404 8.07 0.41 -5.92
C ASN A 404 7.34 1.75 -6.05
N GLN A 405 6.95 2.09 -7.27
CA GLN A 405 6.12 3.27 -7.59
C GLN A 405 4.70 2.85 -7.96
N GLY A 406 4.23 1.73 -7.42
CA GLY A 406 2.98 1.06 -7.75
C GLY A 406 1.79 1.60 -6.95
N ALA A 407 0.86 0.70 -6.61
CA ALA A 407 -0.40 1.04 -5.92
C ALA A 407 -0.59 0.31 -4.58
N ASP A 408 0.46 -0.35 -4.07
CA ASP A 408 0.44 -1.29 -2.94
C ASP A 408 1.44 -0.92 -1.84
N ALA A 409 1.12 -1.30 -0.60
CA ALA A 409 1.71 -0.76 0.62
C ALA A 409 3.23 -0.85 0.74
N ASP A 410 3.85 -1.82 0.07
CA ASP A 410 5.29 -2.04 0.08
C ASP A 410 6.10 -0.89 -0.54
N GLY A 411 5.50 -0.11 -1.44
CA GLY A 411 6.10 1.13 -1.96
C GLY A 411 6.32 2.22 -0.91
N GLU A 412 5.69 2.12 0.26
CA GLU A 412 5.78 3.11 1.34
C GLU A 412 6.54 2.62 2.58
N TYR A 413 6.98 1.36 2.61
CA TYR A 413 7.61 0.77 3.79
C TYR A 413 8.86 1.54 4.22
N ALA A 414 9.71 1.93 3.26
CA ALA A 414 10.91 2.69 3.54
C ALA A 414 10.61 4.03 4.24
N ARG A 415 9.58 4.76 3.77
CA ARG A 415 9.18 6.05 4.35
C ARG A 415 8.58 5.91 5.74
N VAL A 416 7.76 4.89 5.97
CA VAL A 416 7.17 4.64 7.30
C VAL A 416 8.22 4.14 8.28
N ILE A 417 9.05 3.17 7.91
CA ILE A 417 10.13 2.66 8.76
C ILE A 417 11.09 3.80 9.12
N TYR A 418 11.46 4.65 8.17
CA TYR A 418 12.22 5.89 8.45
C TYR A 418 11.52 6.76 9.49
N GLY A 419 10.20 6.98 9.37
CA GLY A 419 9.43 7.73 10.35
C GLY A 419 9.52 7.14 11.77
N ILE A 420 9.27 5.84 11.90
CA ILE A 420 9.31 5.11 13.19
C ILE A 420 10.69 5.19 13.84
N LEU A 421 11.76 5.01 13.05
CA LEU A 421 13.13 5.08 13.56
C LEU A 421 13.48 6.46 14.12
N ASN A 422 12.95 7.52 13.51
CA ASN A 422 13.18 8.91 13.89
C ASN A 422 12.20 9.44 14.95
N GLU A 423 11.27 8.62 15.46
CA GLU A 423 10.40 9.02 16.58
C GLU A 423 11.20 9.20 17.90
N ASN A 424 12.30 8.46 18.08
CA ASN A 424 13.14 8.53 19.28
C ASN A 424 14.52 9.10 18.95
N ALA A 425 14.86 10.26 19.50
CA ALA A 425 16.14 10.94 19.29
C ALA A 425 17.36 10.14 19.80
N ASP A 426 17.15 9.15 20.66
CA ASP A 426 18.19 8.28 21.21
C ASP A 426 18.56 7.09 20.30
N ASN A 427 17.80 6.86 19.21
CA ASN A 427 18.14 5.83 18.25
C ASN A 427 19.39 6.23 17.46
N LYS A 428 20.46 5.45 17.56
CA LYS A 428 21.63 5.61 16.66
C LYS A 428 21.16 5.52 15.21
N SER A 429 21.61 6.45 14.38
CA SER A 429 21.11 6.67 13.02
C SER A 429 21.43 5.50 12.08
N ILE A 430 20.48 4.58 11.91
CA ILE A 430 20.44 3.70 10.75
C ILE A 430 19.81 4.48 9.58
N GLN A 431 20.54 4.63 8.48
CA GLN A 431 20.04 5.28 7.28
C GLN A 431 19.33 4.27 6.38
N ILE A 432 18.16 4.62 5.87
CA ILE A 432 17.46 3.78 4.90
C ILE A 432 17.97 4.10 3.50
N VAL A 433 18.38 3.06 2.76
CA VAL A 433 18.68 3.13 1.34
C VAL A 433 17.56 2.44 0.58
N SER A 434 16.81 3.20 -0.22
CA SER A 434 15.59 2.75 -0.87
C SER A 434 15.62 3.02 -2.38
N PRO A 435 16.30 2.16 -3.17
CA PRO A 435 16.25 2.25 -4.62
C PRO A 435 14.83 1.96 -5.11
N VAL A 436 14.44 2.65 -6.18
CA VAL A 436 13.16 2.42 -6.86
C VAL A 436 13.32 1.26 -7.83
N ILE A 437 12.51 0.22 -7.66
CA ILE A 437 12.62 -1.03 -8.43
C ILE A 437 12.46 -0.79 -9.93
N GLU A 438 11.50 0.04 -10.33
CA GLU A 438 11.18 0.33 -11.73
C GLU A 438 12.32 1.06 -12.47
N THR A 439 13.23 1.73 -11.75
CA THR A 439 14.36 2.46 -12.36
C THR A 439 15.68 1.70 -12.27
N ILE A 440 15.71 0.50 -11.67
CA ILE A 440 16.91 -0.33 -11.52
C ILE A 440 17.70 -0.51 -12.84
N PRO A 441 17.07 -0.74 -14.01
CA PRO A 441 17.82 -0.88 -15.27
C PRO A 441 18.72 0.31 -15.59
N GLU A 442 18.40 1.50 -15.10
CA GLU A 442 19.15 2.74 -15.31
C GLU A 442 20.02 3.12 -14.10
N THR A 443 19.62 2.73 -12.88
CA THR A 443 20.25 3.22 -11.64
C THR A 443 21.20 2.22 -10.96
N ALA A 444 21.15 0.94 -11.35
CA ALA A 444 22.04 -0.10 -10.85
C ALA A 444 23.53 0.30 -11.01
N TYR A 445 24.40 -0.19 -10.13
CA TYR A 445 25.86 0.00 -10.29
C TYR A 445 26.37 -0.74 -11.52
N ASP A 446 25.88 -1.97 -11.70
CA ASP A 446 26.02 -2.79 -12.89
C ASP A 446 24.73 -3.62 -13.02
N PHE A 447 23.99 -3.46 -14.11
CA PHE A 447 22.70 -4.13 -14.29
C PHE A 447 22.87 -5.61 -14.67
N ASP A 448 23.88 -5.96 -15.46
CA ASP A 448 24.17 -7.35 -15.85
C ASP A 448 24.57 -8.16 -14.62
N MET A 449 25.48 -7.60 -13.81
CA MET A 449 25.93 -8.21 -12.58
C MET A 449 24.80 -8.37 -11.54
N LEU A 450 23.93 -7.37 -11.41
CA LEU A 450 22.75 -7.48 -10.54
C LEU A 450 21.80 -8.59 -11.02
N THR A 451 21.55 -8.66 -12.32
CA THR A 451 20.70 -9.70 -12.91
C THR A 451 21.27 -11.09 -12.64
N ARG A 452 22.58 -11.27 -12.86
CA ARG A 452 23.28 -12.52 -12.55
C ARG A 452 23.18 -12.90 -11.07
N ALA A 453 23.37 -11.94 -10.17
CA ALA A 453 23.24 -12.18 -8.72
C ALA A 453 21.85 -12.69 -8.32
N ILE A 454 20.79 -12.10 -8.87
CA ILE A 454 19.41 -12.49 -8.55
C ILE A 454 19.06 -13.83 -9.18
N MET A 455 19.49 -14.08 -10.41
CA MET A 455 19.29 -15.36 -11.09
C MET A 455 19.94 -16.54 -10.37
N CYS A 456 21.06 -16.33 -9.66
CA CYS A 456 21.63 -17.38 -8.81
C CYS A 456 20.62 -17.89 -7.77
N GLY A 457 19.89 -16.99 -7.11
CA GLY A 457 18.83 -17.36 -6.16
C GLY A 457 17.66 -18.08 -6.84
N ASP A 458 17.22 -17.59 -8.00
CA ASP A 458 16.14 -18.22 -8.78
C ASP A 458 16.50 -19.66 -9.20
N ILE A 459 17.75 -19.88 -9.66
CA ILE A 459 18.22 -21.21 -10.06
C ILE A 459 18.30 -22.16 -8.87
N ILE A 460 18.74 -21.69 -7.71
CA ILE A 460 18.75 -22.51 -6.49
C ILE A 460 17.32 -22.87 -6.09
N TYR A 461 16.39 -21.91 -6.09
CA TYR A 461 15.00 -22.16 -5.74
C TYR A 461 14.23 -22.99 -6.77
N ALA A 462 14.65 -23.00 -8.03
CA ALA A 462 14.12 -23.89 -9.05
C ALA A 462 14.57 -25.35 -8.87
N ALA A 463 15.63 -25.60 -8.08
CA ALA A 463 16.09 -26.94 -7.77
C ALA A 463 15.22 -27.60 -6.67
N PRO A 464 14.94 -28.91 -6.78
CA PRO A 464 14.35 -29.68 -5.68
C PRO A 464 15.18 -29.53 -4.40
N ALA A 465 14.57 -29.55 -3.21
CA ALA A 465 15.24 -29.23 -1.95
C ALA A 465 16.55 -30.00 -1.74
N GLY A 466 16.55 -31.31 -2.03
CA GLY A 466 17.73 -32.17 -1.91
C GLY A 466 18.89 -31.81 -2.87
N ALA A 467 18.62 -31.13 -3.98
CA ALA A 467 19.62 -30.73 -4.96
C ALA A 467 20.16 -29.31 -4.72
N ARG A 468 19.48 -28.46 -3.93
CA ARG A 468 19.82 -27.04 -3.76
C ARG A 468 21.27 -26.82 -3.30
N LYS A 469 21.78 -27.64 -2.37
CA LYS A 469 23.18 -27.55 -1.89
C LYS A 469 24.18 -27.78 -3.04
N LYS A 470 23.93 -28.78 -3.90
CA LYS A 470 24.77 -29.07 -5.07
C LYS A 470 24.73 -27.94 -6.09
N ILE A 471 23.55 -27.39 -6.36
CA ILE A 471 23.38 -26.27 -7.29
C ILE A 471 24.09 -25.02 -6.77
N ALA A 472 23.96 -24.72 -5.48
CA ALA A 472 24.71 -23.65 -4.84
C ALA A 472 26.23 -23.88 -4.92
N ALA A 473 26.73 -25.12 -4.77
CA ALA A 473 28.15 -25.42 -4.93
C ALA A 473 28.64 -25.16 -6.36
N ILE A 474 27.88 -25.56 -7.39
CA ILE A 474 28.21 -25.26 -8.80
C ILE A 474 28.31 -23.76 -9.03
N LEU A 475 27.31 -23.00 -8.57
CA LEU A 475 27.30 -21.54 -8.70
C LEU A 475 28.48 -20.88 -7.99
N ASN A 476 29.03 -21.51 -6.94
CA ASN A 476 30.15 -20.96 -6.19
C ASN A 476 31.51 -21.51 -6.59
N ASN A 477 31.60 -22.24 -7.71
CA ASN A 477 32.82 -22.94 -8.14
C ASN A 477 33.41 -23.86 -7.06
N GLY A 478 32.56 -24.40 -6.17
CA GLY A 478 32.96 -25.32 -5.11
C GLY A 478 33.20 -26.73 -5.66
N ASN A 479 34.24 -27.42 -5.16
CA ASN A 479 34.44 -28.84 -5.47
C ASN A 479 33.27 -29.67 -4.90
N ASN A 480 32.76 -30.62 -5.70
CA ASN A 480 31.59 -31.47 -5.42
C ASN A 480 31.66 -32.35 -4.14
N ASP A 481 32.76 -32.34 -3.39
CA ASP A 481 33.08 -33.33 -2.35
C ASP A 481 33.06 -32.80 -0.89
N THR A 482 32.52 -31.60 -0.64
CA THR A 482 32.39 -31.10 0.75
C THR A 482 30.97 -31.35 1.29
N GLU A 483 30.85 -32.30 2.22
CA GLU A 483 29.65 -32.45 3.06
C GLU A 483 29.48 -31.20 3.95
N VAL A 484 28.61 -30.28 3.51
CA VAL A 484 28.24 -29.10 4.30
C VAL A 484 27.04 -29.46 5.19
N THR A 485 27.32 -29.63 6.48
CA THR A 485 26.33 -29.87 7.53
C THR A 485 25.39 -28.67 7.71
N ASP A 486 24.21 -28.92 8.27
CA ASP A 486 23.03 -28.07 8.16
C ASP A 486 23.18 -26.64 8.72
N ARG A 487 22.48 -25.72 8.04
CA ARG A 487 22.21 -24.30 8.37
C ARG A 487 23.37 -23.32 8.42
N ASP A 488 24.63 -23.75 8.35
CA ASP A 488 25.75 -22.87 8.01
C ASP A 488 26.06 -22.97 6.51
N LEU A 489 25.22 -22.35 5.67
CA LEU A 489 25.61 -21.98 4.30
C LEU A 489 26.54 -20.76 4.35
N THR A 490 27.63 -20.86 5.12
CA THR A 490 28.81 -20.05 4.87
C THR A 490 29.57 -20.69 3.73
N ILE A 491 29.14 -20.42 2.50
CA ILE A 491 30.02 -20.52 1.33
C ILE A 491 30.94 -19.29 1.38
N ARG A 492 31.77 -19.23 2.44
CA ARG A 492 32.80 -18.22 2.62
C ARG A 492 33.98 -18.66 1.78
N GLU A 493 34.06 -18.15 0.55
CA GLU A 493 35.33 -17.85 -0.18
C GLU A 493 35.14 -17.50 -1.66
N ALA A 494 33.96 -17.74 -2.26
CA ALA A 494 33.69 -17.24 -3.60
C ALA A 494 33.40 -15.72 -3.57
N HIS A 495 34.41 -14.91 -3.88
CA HIS A 495 34.31 -13.46 -3.87
C HIS A 495 33.58 -12.86 -5.09
N GLU A 496 33.37 -13.64 -6.15
CA GLU A 496 32.84 -13.15 -7.42
C GLU A 496 31.40 -13.60 -7.68
N ILE A 497 30.69 -12.80 -8.45
CA ILE A 497 29.37 -13.15 -8.99
C ILE A 497 29.58 -14.08 -10.19
N PRO A 498 28.88 -15.23 -10.24
CA PRO A 498 29.05 -16.19 -11.33
C PRO A 498 28.80 -15.57 -12.70
N ASP A 499 29.57 -15.96 -13.70
CA ASP A 499 29.33 -15.56 -15.09
C ASP A 499 28.14 -16.32 -15.69
N TRP A 500 27.71 -15.88 -16.87
CA TRP A 500 26.59 -16.51 -17.58
C TRP A 500 26.85 -17.99 -17.92
N GLY A 501 28.11 -18.40 -18.13
CA GLY A 501 28.47 -19.79 -18.39
C GLY A 501 28.23 -20.69 -17.16
N THR A 502 28.64 -20.22 -15.99
CA THR A 502 28.44 -20.90 -14.70
C THR A 502 26.96 -20.97 -14.34
N ILE A 503 26.22 -19.88 -14.55
CA ILE A 503 24.76 -19.82 -14.36
C ILE A 503 24.05 -20.82 -15.29
N ALA A 504 24.43 -20.88 -16.57
CA ALA A 504 23.87 -21.83 -17.52
C ALA A 504 24.19 -23.29 -17.15
N HIS A 505 25.39 -23.56 -16.65
CA HIS A 505 25.77 -24.88 -16.14
C HIS A 505 24.91 -25.28 -14.93
N ALA A 506 24.72 -24.38 -13.97
CA ALA A 506 23.85 -24.62 -12.81
C ALA A 506 22.39 -24.87 -13.23
N ALA A 507 21.84 -24.09 -14.17
CA ALA A 507 20.50 -24.30 -14.70
C ALA A 507 20.36 -25.67 -15.41
N SER A 508 21.38 -26.10 -16.16
CA SER A 508 21.42 -27.43 -16.76
C SER A 508 21.45 -28.54 -15.69
N ALA A 509 22.22 -28.34 -14.61
CA ALA A 509 22.25 -29.26 -13.48
C ALA A 509 20.90 -29.36 -12.75
N VAL A 510 20.12 -28.26 -12.68
CA VAL A 510 18.73 -28.31 -12.18
C VAL A 510 17.86 -29.19 -13.08
N SER A 511 17.95 -29.02 -14.41
CA SER A 511 17.15 -29.80 -15.36
C SER A 511 17.44 -31.31 -15.37
N THR A 512 18.59 -31.70 -14.83
CA THR A 512 19.08 -33.09 -14.74
C THR A 512 19.12 -33.61 -13.32
N ALA A 513 18.60 -32.85 -12.35
CA ALA A 513 18.53 -33.26 -10.97
C ALA A 513 17.68 -34.53 -10.83
N ASP A 514 18.15 -35.47 -10.00
CA ASP A 514 17.42 -36.69 -9.73
C ASP A 514 16.14 -36.37 -8.94
N ILE A 515 15.01 -36.52 -9.61
CA ILE A 515 13.67 -36.34 -9.05
C ILE A 515 12.93 -37.67 -8.91
N THR A 516 13.63 -38.82 -8.96
CA THR A 516 12.98 -40.14 -8.87
C THR A 516 12.28 -40.39 -7.53
N SER A 517 12.70 -39.71 -6.47
CA SER A 517 12.04 -39.71 -5.16
C SER A 517 10.85 -38.74 -5.06
N TYR A 518 10.64 -37.88 -6.06
CA TYR A 518 9.53 -36.91 -6.09
C TYR A 518 8.33 -37.48 -6.84
N GLY A 519 7.13 -37.15 -6.37
CA GLY A 519 5.88 -37.45 -7.04
C GLY A 519 5.67 -36.61 -8.31
N SER A 520 4.58 -36.91 -9.02
CA SER A 520 4.22 -36.20 -10.26
C SER A 520 3.56 -34.83 -10.05
N LYS A 521 3.22 -34.49 -8.80
CA LYS A 521 2.47 -33.27 -8.46
C LYS A 521 3.39 -32.05 -8.51
N ARG A 522 2.98 -31.05 -9.29
CA ARG A 522 3.65 -29.76 -9.41
C ARG A 522 2.77 -28.70 -8.78
N ILE A 523 3.35 -27.87 -7.92
CA ILE A 523 2.64 -26.81 -7.18
C ILE A 523 3.31 -25.48 -7.53
N ALA A 524 2.55 -24.58 -8.14
CA ALA A 524 2.99 -23.21 -8.37
C ALA A 524 2.80 -22.39 -7.08
N ALA A 525 3.90 -21.85 -6.54
CA ALA A 525 3.88 -20.94 -5.41
C ALA A 525 3.96 -19.50 -5.93
N VAL A 526 2.89 -18.74 -5.70
CA VAL A 526 2.75 -17.33 -6.12
C VAL A 526 2.53 -16.44 -4.90
N GLY A 527 3.17 -15.28 -4.88
CA GLY A 527 3.11 -14.35 -3.76
C GLY A 527 4.20 -13.30 -3.83
N THR A 528 4.30 -12.46 -2.80
CA THR A 528 5.39 -11.48 -2.68
C THR A 528 6.73 -12.19 -2.44
N PRO A 529 7.87 -11.62 -2.88
CA PRO A 529 9.19 -12.25 -2.76
C PRO A 529 9.55 -12.80 -1.38
N LEU A 530 9.24 -12.08 -0.30
CA LEU A 530 9.53 -12.54 1.06
C LEU A 530 8.68 -13.75 1.47
N CYS A 531 7.42 -13.84 1.04
CA CYS A 531 6.54 -14.98 1.30
C CYS A 531 6.87 -16.21 0.44
N LEU A 532 7.72 -16.07 -0.57
CA LEU A 532 8.24 -17.18 -1.37
C LEU A 532 9.63 -17.65 -0.91
N THR A 533 10.19 -16.99 0.11
CA THR A 533 11.55 -17.25 0.60
C THR A 533 11.60 -17.48 2.11
N VAL A 534 11.34 -16.45 2.91
CA VAL A 534 11.62 -16.46 4.37
C VAL A 534 10.38 -16.30 5.24
N LEU A 535 9.26 -15.82 4.68
CA LEU A 535 7.98 -15.62 5.37
C LEU A 535 6.94 -16.67 4.96
N ASP A 536 7.36 -17.92 4.77
CA ASP A 536 6.50 -19.04 4.40
C ASP A 536 6.29 -20.06 5.53
N GLU A 537 6.83 -19.79 6.73
CA GLU A 537 6.83 -20.70 7.89
C GLU A 537 7.36 -22.11 7.59
N GLY A 538 8.20 -22.26 6.55
CA GLY A 538 8.72 -23.53 6.07
C GLY A 538 7.72 -24.35 5.26
N ILE A 539 6.52 -23.82 4.95
CA ILE A 539 5.47 -24.55 4.22
C ILE A 539 5.97 -25.05 2.87
N LEU A 540 6.69 -24.21 2.11
CA LEU A 540 7.17 -24.60 0.78
C LEU A 540 8.23 -25.69 0.87
N ASP A 541 9.11 -25.64 1.86
CA ASP A 541 10.12 -26.68 2.08
C ASP A 541 9.51 -27.98 2.62
N THR A 542 8.49 -27.90 3.47
CA THR A 542 7.72 -29.09 3.90
C THR A 542 7.06 -29.77 2.71
N LEU A 543 6.38 -29.02 1.84
CA LEU A 543 5.74 -29.59 0.65
C LEU A 543 6.77 -30.21 -0.31
N ASP A 544 7.93 -29.58 -0.48
CA ASP A 544 9.04 -30.11 -1.27
C ASP A 544 9.54 -31.45 -0.70
N ASN A 545 9.77 -31.51 0.63
CA ASN A 545 10.21 -32.71 1.35
C ASN A 545 9.17 -33.85 1.36
N GLU A 546 7.88 -33.54 1.19
CA GLU A 546 6.82 -34.54 0.96
C GLU A 546 6.83 -35.11 -0.47
N GLY A 547 7.84 -34.76 -1.27
CA GLY A 547 8.02 -35.23 -2.64
C GLY A 547 7.23 -34.43 -3.68
N ASN A 548 6.75 -33.22 -3.37
CA ASN A 548 6.14 -32.36 -4.38
C ASN A 548 7.20 -31.51 -5.10
N ILE A 549 6.96 -31.20 -6.36
CA ILE A 549 7.80 -30.23 -7.09
C ILE A 549 7.22 -28.84 -6.90
N ILE A 550 7.92 -27.97 -6.19
CA ILE A 550 7.49 -26.59 -5.92
C ILE A 550 8.10 -25.66 -6.95
N LEU A 551 7.24 -24.93 -7.68
CA LEU A 551 7.62 -23.95 -8.68
C LEU A 551 7.37 -22.55 -8.10
N ARG A 552 8.41 -21.93 -7.55
CA ARG A 552 8.32 -20.58 -6.98
C ARG A 552 8.38 -19.55 -8.11
N ALA A 553 7.53 -18.53 -8.05
CA ALA A 553 7.61 -17.40 -8.98
C ALA A 553 9.01 -16.75 -8.88
N PRO A 554 9.79 -16.64 -9.98
CA PRO A 554 11.15 -16.12 -9.92
C PRO A 554 11.21 -14.63 -9.55
N LEU A 555 12.20 -14.24 -8.72
CA LEU A 555 12.43 -12.85 -8.39
C LEU A 555 12.92 -12.06 -9.61
N THR A 556 13.68 -12.68 -10.51
CA THR A 556 14.10 -12.03 -11.77
C THR A 556 12.88 -11.67 -12.63
N GLU A 557 11.86 -12.54 -12.71
CA GLU A 557 10.62 -12.25 -13.45
C GLU A 557 9.82 -11.13 -12.77
N TYR A 558 9.71 -11.17 -11.44
CA TYR A 558 9.09 -10.08 -10.66
C TYR A 558 9.76 -8.74 -10.99
N LEU A 559 11.10 -8.67 -10.87
CA LEU A 559 11.85 -7.44 -11.13
C LEU A 559 11.82 -7.03 -12.61
N TYR A 560 11.82 -7.99 -13.53
CA TYR A 560 11.66 -7.72 -14.97
C TYR A 560 10.29 -7.10 -15.28
N PHE A 561 9.22 -7.59 -14.64
CA PHE A 561 7.88 -7.04 -14.78
C PHE A 561 7.85 -5.56 -14.37
N TYR A 562 8.48 -5.20 -13.24
CA TYR A 562 8.58 -3.80 -12.81
C TYR A 562 9.55 -2.96 -13.64
N GLY A 563 10.73 -3.49 -14.01
CA GLY A 563 11.79 -2.74 -14.66
C GLY A 563 11.62 -2.53 -16.16
N TRP A 564 11.03 -3.49 -16.90
CA TRP A 564 10.96 -3.46 -18.36
C TRP A 564 9.55 -3.20 -18.91
N ILE A 565 8.50 -3.78 -18.32
CA ILE A 565 7.15 -3.57 -18.85
C ILE A 565 6.69 -2.13 -18.58
N LEU A 566 6.95 -1.58 -17.38
CA LEU A 566 6.56 -0.21 -17.03
C LEU A 566 7.37 0.87 -17.76
N SER A 567 8.67 0.66 -17.98
CA SER A 567 9.52 1.59 -18.75
C SER A 567 9.16 1.60 -20.25
N VAL A 568 8.84 0.44 -20.82
CA VAL A 568 8.38 0.34 -22.22
C VAL A 568 6.95 0.82 -22.40
N THR A 569 6.04 0.65 -21.44
CA THR A 569 4.70 1.26 -21.51
C THR A 569 4.75 2.78 -21.34
N ALA A 570 5.64 3.33 -20.50
CA ALA A 570 5.83 4.77 -20.41
C ALA A 570 6.31 5.37 -21.75
N ALA A 571 7.22 4.67 -22.46
CA ALA A 571 7.69 5.10 -23.78
C ALA A 571 6.65 4.90 -24.91
N LYS A 572 5.79 3.87 -24.81
CA LYS A 572 4.77 3.56 -25.83
C LYS A 572 3.41 4.24 -25.60
N SER A 573 3.13 4.80 -24.43
CA SER A 573 1.93 5.60 -24.17
C SER A 573 1.90 6.90 -24.97
N SER A 574 3.05 7.37 -25.44
CA SER A 574 3.19 8.50 -26.38
C SER A 574 2.94 8.13 -27.85
N LEU A 575 2.69 6.85 -28.17
CA LEU A 575 2.55 6.35 -29.55
C LEU A 575 1.26 5.55 -29.79
N ILE A 576 0.36 5.47 -28.81
CA ILE A 576 -1.00 4.94 -28.98
C ILE A 576 -2.00 5.89 -28.30
N ILE A 577 -2.18 7.07 -28.90
CA ILE A 577 -3.39 7.91 -28.81
C ILE A 577 -3.82 8.24 -30.23
#